data_AF-A0A7X8CUT2-F1
#
_entry.id   AF-A0A7X8CUT2-F1
#
_cell.length_a   1.000
_cell.length_b   1.000
_cell.length_c   1.000
_cell.angle_alpha   90.00
_cell.angle_beta   90.00
_cell.angle_gamma   90.00
#
_symmetry.space_group_name_H-M   'P 1'
#
loop_
_entity.id
_entity.type
_entity.pdbx_description
1 polymer ?
#
loop_
_entity_poly.entity_id
_entity_poly.type
_entity_poly.pdbx_seq_one_letter_code
_entity_poly.pdbx_strand_id
1 'polypeptide(L)'
;MKKTLVILAVLLTALAVAGCASKPSAPPPTPTNTPPFEILQHKGTTLGVVNPPAWIEASLMGPKAVEKLPDYQGKFVVVVDVTGKDLEGTSLAAQRLNADTEIARYLSLRVKDTFAGAQVGDKDKIETYMERVVKSVSEIKFAGFQRAADWWVQIRWYKPDGKKTWDRDEFRVLQLYTVDKEVLQKQLEGVLKGEQAAEPKTPEKERAMQAVQQAFYEGF
;
A
#
# COMPACT_ATOMS: atom_id res chain seq x y z
N MET A 1 -7.54 -29.63 72.58
CA MET A 1 -6.75 -28.97 71.52
C MET A 1 -6.39 -29.95 70.40
N LYS A 2 -7.39 -30.54 69.72
CA LYS A 2 -7.19 -31.45 68.55
C LYS A 2 -8.25 -31.31 67.46
N LYS A 3 -9.23 -30.40 67.63
CA LYS A 3 -10.33 -30.16 66.67
C LYS A 3 -10.24 -28.82 65.93
N THR A 4 -9.27 -27.97 66.26
CA THR A 4 -9.04 -26.67 65.60
C THR A 4 -7.97 -26.72 64.50
N LEU A 5 -7.25 -27.85 64.34
CA LEU A 5 -6.20 -28.00 63.32
C LEU A 5 -6.69 -28.60 61.99
N VAL A 6 -7.91 -29.15 61.95
CA VAL A 6 -8.45 -29.80 60.72
C VAL A 6 -9.14 -28.78 59.80
N ILE A 7 -9.66 -27.67 60.36
CA ILE A 7 -10.38 -26.66 59.57
C ILE A 7 -9.42 -25.76 58.78
N LEU A 8 -8.19 -25.55 59.27
CA LEU A 8 -7.19 -24.74 58.58
C LEU A 8 -6.51 -25.47 57.39
N ALA A 9 -6.55 -26.80 57.38
CA ALA A 9 -5.94 -27.61 56.31
C ALA A 9 -6.84 -27.79 55.08
N VAL A 10 -8.16 -27.56 55.19
CA VAL A 10 -9.11 -27.65 54.07
C VAL A 10 -9.30 -26.28 53.38
N LEU A 11 -8.96 -25.17 54.05
CA LEU A 11 -9.01 -23.83 53.43
C LEU A 11 -7.79 -23.50 52.56
N LEU A 12 -6.65 -24.19 52.74
CA LEU A 12 -5.43 -23.92 51.97
C LEU A 12 -5.35 -24.65 50.63
N THR A 13 -6.15 -25.70 50.42
CA THR A 13 -6.15 -26.50 49.17
C THR A 13 -7.11 -25.98 48.10
N ALA A 14 -7.96 -25.00 48.42
CA ALA A 14 -8.85 -24.35 47.45
C ALA A 14 -8.21 -23.15 46.70
N LEU A 15 -7.00 -22.72 47.08
CA LEU A 15 -6.30 -21.60 46.43
C LEU A 15 -5.25 -22.02 45.39
N ALA A 16 -5.08 -23.31 45.12
CA ALA A 16 -4.04 -23.82 44.21
C ALA A 16 -4.50 -24.01 42.75
N VAL A 17 -5.72 -23.59 42.38
CA VAL A 17 -6.27 -23.80 41.01
C VAL A 17 -6.89 -22.52 40.44
N ALA A 18 -6.21 -21.39 40.56
CA ALA A 18 -6.59 -20.15 39.88
C ALA A 18 -5.38 -19.35 39.37
N GLY A 19 -4.24 -20.03 39.12
CA GLY A 19 -2.97 -19.40 38.77
C GLY A 19 -2.51 -19.53 37.31
N CYS A 20 -3.29 -20.15 36.43
CA CYS A 20 -2.96 -20.27 35.00
C CYS A 20 -4.06 -19.67 34.13
N ALA A 21 -4.31 -18.38 34.29
CA ALA A 21 -5.01 -17.60 33.29
C ALA A 21 -4.30 -16.26 33.13
N SER A 22 -4.00 -15.92 31.88
CA SER A 22 -3.64 -14.57 31.43
C SER A 22 -2.21 -14.14 31.75
N LYS A 23 -1.25 -14.68 31.00
CA LYS A 23 -0.07 -13.90 30.62
C LYS A 23 -0.61 -12.62 29.92
N PRO A 24 -0.34 -11.40 30.40
CA PRO A 24 -0.77 -10.21 29.68
C PRO A 24 -0.23 -10.32 28.26
N SER A 25 -1.12 -10.29 27.27
CA SER A 25 -0.70 -10.09 25.88
C SER A 25 0.20 -8.86 25.90
N ALA A 26 1.44 -9.01 25.40
CA ALA A 26 2.36 -7.89 25.32
C ALA A 26 1.59 -6.73 24.69
N PRO A 27 1.62 -5.51 25.28
CA PRO A 27 0.98 -4.37 24.67
C PRO A 27 1.44 -4.30 23.21
N PRO A 28 0.52 -4.12 22.25
CA PRO A 28 0.89 -4.01 20.85
C PRO A 28 2.01 -2.99 20.73
N PRO A 29 3.09 -3.29 19.99
CA PRO A 29 4.25 -2.43 19.92
C PRO A 29 3.77 -1.02 19.60
N THR A 30 4.09 -0.08 20.48
CA THR A 30 3.76 1.33 20.28
C THR A 30 4.32 1.71 18.91
N PRO A 31 3.50 2.25 17.99
CA PRO A 31 3.96 2.62 16.66
C PRO A 31 5.13 3.57 16.85
N THR A 32 6.33 3.08 16.57
CA THR A 32 7.52 3.89 16.67
C THR A 32 7.47 4.78 15.44
N ASN A 33 7.36 6.10 15.63
CA ASN A 33 7.39 7.09 14.54
C ASN A 33 8.72 7.10 13.76
N THR A 34 9.62 6.15 14.02
CA THR A 34 10.85 5.92 13.28
C THR A 34 10.53 5.04 12.07
N PRO A 35 10.84 5.48 10.84
CA PRO A 35 10.71 4.64 9.66
C PRO A 35 11.40 3.29 9.88
N PRO A 36 10.83 2.17 9.41
CA PRO A 36 11.41 0.83 9.59
C PRO A 36 12.66 0.59 8.73
N PHE A 37 13.29 1.65 8.24
CA PHE A 37 14.41 1.62 7.32
C PHE A 37 15.36 2.81 7.51
N GLU A 38 16.55 2.69 6.92
CA GLU A 38 17.54 3.74 6.76
C GLU A 38 18.08 3.72 5.33
N ILE A 39 18.28 4.89 4.72
CA ILE A 39 18.89 5.00 3.39
C ILE A 39 20.41 5.14 3.60
N LEU A 40 21.16 4.10 3.23
CA LEU A 40 22.61 4.04 3.40
C LEU A 40 23.36 4.85 2.33
N GLN A 41 22.88 4.75 1.09
CA GLN A 41 23.45 5.40 -0.09
C GLN A 41 22.36 5.70 -1.10
N HIS A 42 22.61 6.66 -1.99
CA HIS A 42 21.68 6.99 -3.06
C HIS A 42 22.39 7.63 -4.28
N LYS A 43 21.66 7.82 -5.38
CA LYS A 43 22.17 8.38 -6.64
C LYS A 43 23.01 9.66 -6.49
N GLY A 44 22.57 10.58 -5.63
CA GLY A 44 23.30 11.83 -5.35
C GLY A 44 24.51 11.71 -4.41
N THR A 45 24.77 10.57 -3.76
CA THR A 45 25.83 10.45 -2.74
C THR A 45 27.21 10.75 -3.30
N THR A 46 27.50 10.32 -4.54
CA THR A 46 28.77 10.61 -5.22
C THR A 46 28.93 12.09 -5.60
N LEU A 47 27.83 12.84 -5.65
CA LEU A 47 27.80 14.27 -5.92
C LEU A 47 27.80 15.12 -4.63
N GLY A 48 27.97 14.48 -3.46
CA GLY A 48 27.93 15.16 -2.17
C GLY A 48 26.53 15.56 -1.71
N VAL A 49 25.47 15.05 -2.35
CA VAL A 49 24.09 15.24 -1.89
C VAL A 49 23.89 14.38 -0.65
N VAL A 50 23.47 15.00 0.45
CA VAL A 50 23.30 14.33 1.75
C VAL A 50 21.95 13.62 1.85
N ASN A 51 20.88 14.26 1.37
CA ASN A 51 19.52 13.74 1.46
C ASN A 51 18.97 13.43 0.06
N PRO A 52 18.27 12.30 -0.13
CA PRO A 52 17.59 12.04 -1.38
C PRO A 52 16.42 13.03 -1.59
N PRO A 53 15.91 13.17 -2.81
CA PRO A 53 14.67 13.92 -3.06
C PRO A 53 13.52 13.42 -2.17
N ALA A 54 12.66 14.34 -1.69
CA ALA A 54 11.59 14.01 -0.74
C ALA A 54 10.64 12.89 -1.21
N TRP A 55 10.45 12.75 -2.53
CA TRP A 55 9.61 11.70 -3.12
C TRP A 55 10.15 10.29 -2.87
N ILE A 56 11.45 10.13 -2.60
CA ILE A 56 12.08 8.84 -2.30
C ILE A 56 11.57 8.30 -0.97
N GLU A 57 11.73 9.06 0.11
CA GLU A 57 11.25 8.64 1.42
C GLU A 57 9.73 8.46 1.42
N ALA A 58 9.00 9.39 0.79
CA ALA A 58 7.56 9.28 0.62
C ALA A 58 7.17 7.98 -0.10
N SER A 59 7.87 7.60 -1.18
CA SER A 59 7.57 6.36 -1.91
C SER A 59 7.75 5.10 -1.06
N LEU A 60 8.71 5.11 -0.12
CA LEU A 60 8.95 3.99 0.80
C LEU A 60 7.88 3.90 1.91
N MET A 61 7.20 5.01 2.22
CA MET A 61 6.05 5.02 3.12
C MET A 61 4.75 4.58 2.43
N GLY A 62 4.72 4.60 1.10
CA GLY A 62 3.59 4.19 0.29
C GLY A 62 3.26 5.21 -0.79
N PRO A 63 2.62 4.80 -1.90
CA PRO A 63 2.56 5.61 -3.10
C PRO A 63 1.66 6.86 -2.97
N LYS A 64 0.63 6.82 -2.11
CA LYS A 64 -0.19 8.00 -1.76
C LYS A 64 0.58 9.09 -1.01
N ALA A 65 1.71 8.77 -0.38
CA ALA A 65 2.52 9.78 0.31
C ALA A 65 3.21 10.72 -0.68
N VAL A 66 3.58 10.21 -1.87
CA VAL A 66 4.20 11.03 -2.92
C VAL A 66 3.22 12.07 -3.46
N GLU A 67 1.97 11.69 -3.71
CA GLU A 67 0.90 12.58 -4.19
C GLU A 67 0.59 13.75 -3.24
N LYS A 68 0.98 13.66 -1.96
CA LYS A 68 0.78 14.73 -0.96
C LYS A 68 1.87 15.80 -0.99
N LEU A 69 2.98 15.55 -1.69
CA LEU A 69 4.07 16.52 -1.78
C LEU A 69 3.65 17.72 -2.65
N PRO A 70 4.12 18.94 -2.35
CA PRO A 70 3.77 20.14 -3.10
C PRO A 70 4.02 20.03 -4.61
N ASP A 71 5.11 19.37 -5.00
CA ASP A 71 5.52 19.24 -6.41
C ASP A 71 4.60 18.34 -7.25
N TYR A 72 3.71 17.55 -6.62
CA TYR A 72 2.80 16.62 -7.31
C TYR A 72 1.32 16.97 -7.12
N GLN A 73 1.01 18.20 -6.68
CA GLN A 73 -0.36 18.68 -6.63
C GLN A 73 -1.04 18.59 -8.00
N GLY A 74 -2.28 18.09 -8.02
CA GLY A 74 -3.03 17.89 -9.27
C GLY A 74 -2.51 16.76 -10.16
N LYS A 75 -1.45 16.05 -9.76
CA LYS A 75 -0.91 14.89 -10.47
C LYS A 75 -1.32 13.59 -9.79
N PHE A 76 -1.53 12.57 -10.61
CA PHE A 76 -1.54 11.19 -10.15
C PHE A 76 -0.13 10.61 -10.32
N VAL A 77 0.33 9.86 -9.32
CA VAL A 77 1.71 9.40 -9.25
C VAL A 77 1.76 7.87 -9.23
N VAL A 78 2.65 7.32 -10.05
CA VAL A 78 3.04 5.92 -10.01
C VAL A 78 4.55 5.85 -9.80
N VAL A 79 4.96 5.16 -8.74
CA VAL A 79 6.37 4.80 -8.54
C VAL A 79 6.51 3.36 -8.98
N VAL A 80 7.36 3.15 -9.98
CA VAL A 80 7.73 1.82 -10.45
C VAL A 80 9.14 1.54 -9.97
N ASP A 81 9.35 0.44 -9.27
CA ASP A 81 10.63 0.09 -8.69
C ASP A 81 11.07 -1.34 -8.98
N VAL A 82 12.39 -1.52 -9.01
CA VAL A 82 13.04 -2.83 -9.04
C VAL A 82 13.97 -2.92 -7.85
N THR A 83 13.94 -4.05 -7.15
CA THR A 83 14.80 -4.35 -5.99
C THR A 83 15.82 -5.42 -6.33
N GLY A 84 17.03 -5.32 -5.79
CA GLY A 84 18.07 -6.34 -5.98
C GLY A 84 19.21 -6.25 -4.96
N LYS A 85 20.20 -7.13 -5.10
CA LYS A 85 21.33 -7.26 -4.15
C LYS A 85 22.51 -6.34 -4.46
N ASP A 86 22.62 -5.90 -5.71
CA ASP A 86 23.67 -4.99 -6.19
C ASP A 86 23.09 -3.94 -7.12
N LEU A 87 23.73 -2.77 -7.20
CA LEU A 87 23.23 -1.64 -7.97
C LEU A 87 23.23 -1.91 -9.48
N GLU A 88 24.25 -2.60 -9.99
CA GLU A 88 24.44 -2.81 -11.43
C GLU A 88 23.32 -3.67 -12.02
N GLY A 89 23.10 -4.86 -11.43
CA GLY A 89 22.04 -5.78 -11.82
C GLY A 89 20.65 -5.17 -11.64
N THR A 90 20.42 -4.45 -10.54
CA THR A 90 19.14 -3.78 -10.28
C THR A 90 18.87 -2.68 -11.32
N SER A 91 19.89 -1.91 -11.69
CA SER A 91 19.78 -0.87 -12.72
C SER A 91 19.51 -1.45 -14.09
N LEU A 92 20.18 -2.54 -14.47
CA LEU A 92 19.93 -3.23 -15.73
C LEU A 92 18.50 -3.78 -15.81
N ALA A 93 18.00 -4.35 -14.72
CA ALA A 93 16.62 -4.83 -14.64
C ALA A 93 15.61 -3.68 -14.76
N ALA A 94 15.84 -2.55 -14.07
CA ALA A 94 14.99 -1.36 -14.16
C ALA A 94 14.97 -0.73 -15.55
N GLN A 95 16.07 -0.80 -16.31
CA GLN A 95 16.12 -0.31 -17.69
C GLN A 95 15.30 -1.17 -18.67
N ARG A 96 15.11 -2.46 -18.36
CA ARG A 96 14.32 -3.40 -19.18
C ARG A 96 12.84 -3.44 -18.81
N LEU A 97 12.47 -2.75 -17.74
CA LEU A 97 11.13 -2.75 -17.22
C LEU A 97 10.19 -2.00 -18.18
N ASN A 98 9.03 -2.59 -18.45
CA ASN A 98 7.98 -1.94 -19.23
C ASN A 98 7.08 -1.11 -18.30
N ALA A 99 7.27 0.21 -18.35
CA ALA A 99 6.51 1.14 -17.51
C ALA A 99 5.00 1.09 -17.75
N ASP A 100 4.54 0.88 -18.99
CA ASP A 100 3.11 0.84 -19.31
C ASP A 100 2.43 -0.33 -18.59
N THR A 101 3.06 -1.51 -18.59
CA THR A 101 2.56 -2.69 -17.88
C THR A 101 2.50 -2.48 -16.37
N GLU A 102 3.53 -1.88 -15.80
CA GLU A 102 3.57 -1.61 -14.36
C GLU A 102 2.56 -0.54 -13.93
N ILE A 103 2.37 0.50 -14.75
CA ILE A 103 1.36 1.53 -14.54
C ILE A 103 -0.04 0.92 -14.60
N ALA A 104 -0.36 0.10 -15.61
CA ALA A 104 -1.65 -0.56 -15.72
C ALA A 104 -1.91 -1.48 -14.52
N ARG A 105 -0.92 -2.30 -14.13
CA ARG A 105 -0.99 -3.14 -12.92
C ARG A 105 -1.26 -2.32 -11.67
N TYR A 106 -0.53 -1.22 -11.49
CA TYR A 106 -0.69 -0.34 -10.34
C TYR A 106 -2.10 0.29 -10.30
N LEU A 107 -2.58 0.78 -11.44
CA LEU A 107 -3.93 1.35 -11.55
C LEU A 107 -4.99 0.30 -11.23
N SER A 108 -4.90 -0.91 -11.79
CA SER A 108 -5.84 -2.01 -11.49
C SER A 108 -5.88 -2.37 -10.02
N LEU A 109 -4.74 -2.41 -9.34
CA LEU A 109 -4.69 -2.64 -7.90
C LEU A 109 -5.39 -1.51 -7.14
N ARG A 110 -5.13 -0.25 -7.52
CA ARG A 110 -5.79 0.90 -6.87
C ARG A 110 -7.30 0.93 -7.11
N VAL A 111 -7.77 0.53 -8.30
CA VAL A 111 -9.20 0.35 -8.59
C VAL A 111 -9.80 -0.74 -7.70
N LYS A 112 -9.14 -1.90 -7.62
CA LYS A 112 -9.57 -3.01 -6.76
C LYS A 112 -9.65 -2.59 -5.29
N ASP A 113 -8.64 -1.89 -4.78
CA ASP A 113 -8.59 -1.41 -3.40
C ASP A 113 -9.69 -0.39 -3.13
N THR A 114 -9.98 0.48 -4.10
CA THR A 114 -11.09 1.43 -4.03
C THR A 114 -12.43 0.70 -3.91
N PHE A 115 -12.67 -0.34 -4.74
CA PHE A 115 -13.89 -1.14 -4.68
C PHE A 115 -14.01 -1.92 -3.37
N ALA A 116 -12.89 -2.44 -2.86
CA ALA A 116 -12.84 -3.10 -1.56
C ALA A 116 -13.19 -2.14 -0.41
N GLY A 117 -12.72 -0.89 -0.47
CA GLY A 117 -12.99 0.16 0.52
C GLY A 117 -14.39 0.78 0.42
N ALA A 118 -15.02 0.73 -0.76
CA ALA A 118 -16.38 1.23 -0.93
C ALA A 118 -17.37 0.40 -0.08
N GLN A 119 -18.11 1.07 0.81
CA GLN A 119 -19.19 0.46 1.60
C GLN A 119 -20.44 0.28 0.74
N VAL A 120 -20.35 -0.60 -0.26
CA VAL A 120 -21.49 -0.97 -1.08
C VAL A 120 -22.26 -2.07 -0.35
N GLY A 121 -23.49 -1.78 0.08
CA GLY A 121 -24.34 -2.73 0.81
C GLY A 121 -24.69 -4.00 0.02
N ASP A 122 -24.45 -4.00 -1.29
CA ASP A 122 -24.74 -5.08 -2.24
C ASP A 122 -23.53 -5.36 -3.18
N LYS A 123 -22.33 -5.57 -2.62
CA LYS A 123 -21.13 -5.91 -3.43
C LYS A 123 -21.35 -7.09 -4.38
N ASP A 124 -22.06 -8.11 -3.91
CA ASP A 124 -22.35 -9.33 -4.69
C ASP A 124 -23.17 -9.05 -5.97
N LYS A 125 -23.96 -7.96 -5.99
CA LYS A 125 -24.80 -7.61 -7.14
C LYS A 125 -24.04 -6.92 -8.28
N ILE A 126 -22.84 -6.40 -7.98
CA ILE A 126 -22.01 -5.65 -8.94
C ILE A 126 -20.60 -6.25 -9.08
N GLU A 127 -20.35 -7.43 -8.52
CA GLU A 127 -19.05 -8.10 -8.58
C GLU A 127 -18.57 -8.27 -10.03
N THR A 128 -19.43 -8.76 -10.93
CA THR A 128 -19.08 -8.92 -12.35
C THR A 128 -18.74 -7.59 -13.01
N TYR A 129 -19.45 -6.50 -12.66
CA TYR A 129 -19.11 -5.16 -13.16
C TYR A 129 -17.74 -4.72 -12.66
N MET A 130 -17.47 -4.88 -11.36
CA MET A 130 -16.19 -4.54 -10.75
C MET A 130 -15.03 -5.33 -11.36
N GLU A 131 -15.20 -6.63 -11.57
CA GLU A 131 -14.22 -7.50 -12.22
C GLU A 131 -13.92 -7.05 -13.65
N ARG A 132 -14.95 -6.73 -14.44
CA ARG A 132 -14.76 -6.22 -15.79
C ARG A 132 -14.06 -4.86 -15.81
N VAL A 133 -14.39 -3.95 -14.89
CA VAL A 133 -13.68 -2.67 -14.79
C VAL A 133 -12.20 -2.89 -14.44
N VAL A 134 -11.90 -3.73 -13.44
CA VAL A 134 -10.50 -4.03 -13.06
C VAL A 134 -9.74 -4.64 -14.24
N LYS A 135 -10.37 -5.55 -14.98
CA LYS A 135 -9.82 -6.16 -16.20
C LYS A 135 -9.57 -5.12 -17.28
N SER A 136 -10.56 -4.29 -17.63
CA SER A 136 -10.43 -3.25 -18.65
C SER A 136 -9.34 -2.23 -18.30
N VAL A 137 -9.20 -1.87 -17.02
CA VAL A 137 -8.08 -1.05 -16.53
C VAL A 137 -6.73 -1.75 -16.66
N SER A 138 -6.67 -3.09 -16.50
CA SER A 138 -5.42 -3.84 -16.63
C SER A 138 -4.94 -4.00 -18.07
N GLU A 139 -5.86 -3.92 -19.03
CA GLU A 139 -5.59 -4.16 -20.46
C GLU A 139 -5.43 -2.86 -21.27
N ILE A 140 -5.99 -1.74 -20.79
CA ILE A 140 -5.91 -0.46 -21.49
C ILE A 140 -4.53 0.17 -21.36
N LYS A 141 -4.10 0.87 -22.42
CA LYS A 141 -2.94 1.77 -22.36
C LYS A 141 -3.39 3.16 -21.95
N PHE A 142 -2.87 3.64 -20.82
CA PHE A 142 -3.13 4.99 -20.34
C PHE A 142 -2.22 6.00 -21.03
N ALA A 143 -2.81 7.03 -21.64
CA ALA A 143 -2.09 8.15 -22.20
C ALA A 143 -1.74 9.20 -21.13
N GLY A 144 -0.68 9.96 -21.39
CA GLY A 144 -0.31 11.14 -20.60
C GLY A 144 0.66 10.89 -19.44
N PHE A 145 1.01 9.63 -19.16
CA PHE A 145 2.07 9.35 -18.19
C PHE A 145 3.43 9.80 -18.72
N GLN A 146 4.16 10.55 -17.90
CA GLN A 146 5.51 11.01 -18.18
C GLN A 146 6.46 10.57 -17.07
N ARG A 147 7.65 10.12 -17.43
CA ARG A 147 8.72 9.84 -16.46
C ARG A 147 9.26 11.17 -15.92
N ALA A 148 8.85 11.53 -14.70
CA ALA A 148 9.20 12.79 -14.05
C ALA A 148 10.59 12.73 -13.39
N ALA A 149 10.96 11.58 -12.82
CA ALA A 149 12.26 11.39 -12.18
C ALA A 149 12.67 9.92 -12.15
N ASP A 150 13.96 9.67 -11.95
CA ASP A 150 14.52 8.36 -11.63
C ASP A 150 15.60 8.50 -10.55
N TRP A 151 15.66 7.52 -9.66
CA TRP A 151 16.62 7.51 -8.56
C TRP A 151 16.96 6.08 -8.14
N TRP A 152 18.12 5.91 -7.53
CA TRP A 152 18.46 4.66 -6.86
C TRP A 152 18.82 4.93 -5.40
N VAL A 153 18.53 3.95 -4.55
CA VAL A 153 18.86 3.94 -3.13
C VAL A 153 19.37 2.57 -2.71
N GLN A 154 20.26 2.55 -1.72
CA GLN A 154 20.56 1.39 -0.91
C GLN A 154 19.84 1.55 0.42
N ILE A 155 18.96 0.63 0.74
CA ILE A 155 18.10 0.68 1.92
C ILE A 155 18.52 -0.41 2.89
N ARG A 156 18.65 -0.06 4.16
CA ARG A 156 18.72 -1.01 5.28
C ARG A 156 17.35 -1.11 5.92
N TRP A 157 16.80 -2.31 5.94
CA TRP A 157 15.56 -2.61 6.64
C TRP A 157 15.84 -3.15 8.03
N TYR A 158 14.99 -2.76 8.97
CA TYR A 158 15.03 -3.22 10.35
C TYR A 158 13.84 -4.15 10.64
N LYS A 159 14.05 -5.10 11.56
CA LYS A 159 12.96 -5.96 12.05
C LYS A 159 11.91 -5.11 12.76
N PRO A 160 10.63 -5.52 12.71
CA PRO A 160 9.53 -4.83 13.40
C PRO A 160 9.53 -5.15 14.91
N ASP A 161 10.69 -5.07 15.57
CA ASP A 161 10.90 -5.39 16.98
C ASP A 161 11.17 -4.16 17.86
N GLY A 162 11.16 -2.97 17.25
CA GLY A 162 11.43 -1.70 17.93
C GLY A 162 12.90 -1.49 18.34
N LYS A 163 13.81 -2.41 17.98
CA LYS A 163 15.21 -2.41 18.43
C LYS A 163 16.22 -2.08 17.32
N LYS A 164 15.75 -1.63 16.15
CA LYS A 164 16.58 -1.45 14.94
C LYS A 164 17.45 -2.69 14.66
N THR A 165 16.94 -3.88 14.94
CA THR A 165 17.67 -5.11 14.62
C THR A 165 17.75 -5.23 13.11
N TRP A 166 18.95 -5.39 12.56
CA TRP A 166 19.16 -5.53 11.12
C TRP A 166 18.35 -6.71 10.57
N ASP A 167 17.66 -6.48 9.44
CA ASP A 167 16.93 -7.50 8.68
C ASP A 167 17.65 -7.80 7.37
N ARG A 168 17.78 -6.78 6.51
CA ARG A 168 18.43 -6.90 5.20
C ARG A 168 18.88 -5.55 4.67
N ASP A 169 19.82 -5.59 3.73
CA ASP A 169 20.14 -4.46 2.86
C ASP A 169 19.70 -4.81 1.43
N GLU A 170 19.17 -3.84 0.70
CA GLU A 170 18.77 -3.99 -0.70
C GLU A 170 19.05 -2.73 -1.50
N PHE A 171 19.33 -2.89 -2.80
CA PHE A 171 19.28 -1.80 -3.76
C PHE A 171 17.89 -1.70 -4.35
N ARG A 172 17.43 -0.47 -4.55
CA ARG A 172 16.17 -0.18 -5.22
C ARG A 172 16.38 0.91 -6.25
N VAL A 173 15.94 0.66 -7.47
CA VAL A 173 15.92 1.65 -8.55
C VAL A 173 14.47 2.02 -8.80
N LEU A 174 14.14 3.29 -8.59
CA LEU A 174 12.79 3.84 -8.63
C LEU A 174 12.66 4.78 -9.82
N GLN A 175 11.55 4.65 -10.54
CA GLN A 175 11.14 5.52 -11.63
C GLN A 175 9.79 6.12 -11.26
N LEU A 176 9.74 7.44 -11.24
CA LEU A 176 8.54 8.21 -10.92
C LEU A 176 7.83 8.61 -12.21
N TYR A 177 6.59 8.16 -12.35
CA TYR A 177 5.71 8.53 -13.44
C TYR A 177 4.57 9.39 -12.91
N THR A 178 4.21 10.40 -13.69
CA THR A 178 3.13 11.33 -13.34
C THR A 178 2.19 11.53 -14.52
N VAL A 179 0.92 11.79 -14.24
CA VAL A 179 -0.09 12.21 -15.21
C VAL A 179 -0.99 13.24 -14.54
N ASP A 180 -1.54 14.17 -15.32
CA ASP A 180 -2.59 15.06 -14.80
C ASP A 180 -3.81 14.26 -14.33
N LYS A 181 -4.30 14.56 -13.12
CA LYS A 181 -5.46 13.85 -12.56
C LYS A 181 -6.67 13.93 -13.49
N GLU A 182 -6.93 15.10 -14.06
CA GLU A 182 -8.04 15.31 -15.00
C GLU A 182 -7.92 14.40 -16.24
N VAL A 183 -6.70 14.25 -16.78
CA VAL A 183 -6.42 13.40 -17.94
C VAL A 183 -6.63 11.93 -17.60
N LEU A 184 -6.18 11.48 -16.43
CA LEU A 184 -6.38 10.11 -15.97
C LEU A 184 -7.86 9.83 -15.66
N GLN A 185 -8.52 10.74 -14.94
CA GLN A 185 -9.94 10.62 -14.57
C GLN A 185 -10.82 10.51 -15.81
N LYS A 186 -10.58 11.32 -16.86
CA LYS A 186 -11.32 11.23 -18.12
C LYS A 186 -11.20 9.85 -18.79
N GLN A 187 -10.00 9.25 -18.76
CA GLN A 187 -9.77 7.92 -19.32
C GLN A 187 -10.48 6.83 -18.50
N LEU A 188 -10.39 6.92 -17.16
CA LEU A 188 -11.03 5.97 -16.25
C LEU A 188 -12.56 6.09 -16.29
N GLU A 189 -13.11 7.30 -16.42
CA GLU A 189 -14.54 7.52 -16.62
C GLU A 189 -15.03 6.85 -17.91
N GLY A 190 -14.23 6.89 -18.97
CA GLY A 190 -14.51 6.16 -20.21
C GLY A 190 -14.65 4.66 -19.98
N VAL A 191 -13.75 4.07 -19.18
CA VAL A 191 -13.83 2.65 -18.80
C VAL A 191 -15.08 2.37 -17.97
N LEU A 192 -15.32 3.15 -16.91
CA LEU A 192 -16.46 2.97 -16.01
C LEU A 192 -17.80 3.05 -16.74
N LYS A 193 -17.97 4.01 -17.64
CA LYS A 193 -19.18 4.18 -18.47
C LYS A 193 -19.32 3.09 -19.51
N GLY A 194 -18.22 2.67 -20.13
CA GLY A 194 -18.22 1.56 -21.09
C GLY A 194 -18.72 0.26 -20.47
N GLU A 195 -18.17 -0.10 -19.31
CA GLU A 195 -18.59 -1.31 -18.58
C GLU A 195 -20.01 -1.22 -18.01
N GLN A 196 -20.45 -0.01 -17.63
CA GLN A 196 -21.80 0.24 -17.14
C GLN A 196 -22.83 0.08 -18.26
N ALA A 197 -22.51 0.49 -19.48
CA ALA A 197 -23.39 0.33 -20.64
C ALA A 197 -23.64 -1.16 -20.97
N ALA A 198 -22.71 -2.04 -20.59
CA ALA A 198 -22.83 -3.48 -20.75
C ALA A 198 -23.59 -4.18 -19.60
N GLU A 199 -23.91 -3.48 -18.50
CA GLU A 199 -24.68 -4.04 -17.39
C GLU A 199 -26.21 -3.94 -17.60
N PRO A 200 -26.98 -4.97 -17.23
CA PRO A 200 -28.43 -4.87 -17.12
C PRO A 200 -28.84 -3.77 -16.12
N LYS A 201 -29.69 -2.86 -16.59
CA LYS A 201 -30.15 -1.69 -15.82
C LYS A 201 -31.23 -2.10 -14.82
N THR A 202 -30.85 -2.30 -13.57
CA THR A 202 -31.78 -2.33 -12.44
C THR A 202 -31.52 -1.15 -11.52
N PRO A 203 -32.55 -0.56 -10.87
CA PRO A 203 -32.38 0.61 -10.00
C PRO A 203 -31.41 0.40 -8.82
N GLU A 204 -31.20 -0.86 -8.45
CA GLU A 204 -30.29 -1.26 -7.38
C GLU A 204 -28.84 -1.34 -7.88
N LYS A 205 -28.63 -1.96 -9.05
CA LYS A 205 -27.31 -1.98 -9.71
C LYS A 205 -26.84 -0.58 -10.08
N GLU A 206 -27.73 0.28 -10.55
CA GLU A 206 -27.39 1.68 -10.88
C GLU A 206 -26.89 2.45 -9.66
N ARG A 207 -27.56 2.31 -8.51
CA ARG A 207 -27.12 2.93 -7.24
C ARG A 207 -25.78 2.38 -6.78
N ALA A 208 -25.57 1.07 -6.87
CA ALA A 208 -24.31 0.44 -6.51
C ALA A 208 -23.16 0.89 -7.43
N MET A 209 -23.39 0.99 -8.75
CA MET A 209 -22.41 1.52 -9.71
C MET A 209 -22.09 2.99 -9.44
N GLN A 210 -23.08 3.83 -9.11
CA GLN A 210 -22.84 5.23 -8.73
C GLN A 210 -21.99 5.35 -7.46
N ALA A 211 -22.27 4.54 -6.43
CA ALA A 211 -21.48 4.53 -5.20
C ALA A 211 -20.01 4.14 -5.47
N VAL A 212 -19.81 3.17 -6.37
CA VAL A 212 -18.47 2.76 -6.82
C VAL A 212 -17.76 3.86 -7.60
N GLN A 213 -18.45 4.52 -8.53
CA GLN A 213 -17.89 5.65 -9.28
C GLN A 213 -17.54 6.83 -8.35
N GLN A 214 -18.35 7.10 -7.34
CA GLN A 214 -18.06 8.14 -6.35
C GLN A 214 -16.81 7.81 -5.52
N ALA A 215 -16.72 6.59 -4.98
CA ALA A 215 -15.54 6.13 -4.25
C ALA A 215 -14.28 6.17 -5.13
N PHE A 216 -14.44 5.93 -6.43
CA PHE A 216 -13.39 6.05 -7.43
C PHE A 216 -12.84 7.47 -7.54
N TYR A 217 -13.69 8.48 -7.67
CA TYR A 217 -13.22 9.88 -7.72
C TYR A 217 -12.52 10.33 -6.44
N GLU A 218 -12.88 9.77 -5.29
CA GLU A 218 -12.19 10.05 -4.02
C GLU A 218 -10.84 9.33 -3.90
N GLY A 219 -10.67 8.21 -4.62
CA GLY A 219 -9.46 7.39 -4.61
C GLY A 219 -8.34 7.88 -5.54
N PHE A 220 -8.63 8.78 -6.49
CA PHE A 220 -7.77 9.19 -7.59
C PHE A 220 -7.66 10.72 -7.72
#